data_AF-A0A1C6FH77-F1
#
_entry.id   AF-A0A1C6FH77-F1
#
_cell.length_a   1.000
_cell.length_b   1.000
_cell.length_c   1.000
_cell.angle_alpha   90.00
_cell.angle_beta   90.00
_cell.angle_gamma   90.00
#
_symmetry.space_group_name_H-M   'P 1'
#
loop_
_entity.id
_entity.type
_entity.pdbx_description
1 polymer ?
#
loop_
_entity_poly.entity_id
_entity_poly.type
_entity_poly.pdbx_seq_one_letter_code
_entity_poly.pdbx_strand_id
1 'polypeptide(L)'
;MAVLTDSVDPKQYIKKMRTRDLELSSNWGTICTPVEMTAADGKRRKIQAANVEGILRIIQSIPSPKAEPFKLWMAQVGRERIEETIDPELIIDRALETYREREAAFCAVWC
;
A
#
# COMPACT_ATOMS: atom_id res chain seq x y z
N MET A 1 3.97 -7.19 -8.57
CA MET A 1 2.96 -6.76 -9.57
C MET A 1 2.06 -7.89 -10.07
N ALA A 2 2.56 -9.11 -10.31
CA ALA A 2 1.72 -10.24 -10.75
C ALA A 2 0.53 -10.59 -9.83
N VAL A 3 0.60 -10.21 -8.55
CA VAL A 3 -0.49 -10.41 -7.58
C VAL A 3 -1.66 -9.46 -7.83
N LEU A 4 -1.39 -8.22 -8.25
CA LEU A 4 -2.40 -7.16 -8.43
C LEU A 4 -2.75 -6.93 -9.90
N THR A 5 -2.14 -7.67 -10.82
CA THR A 5 -2.34 -7.50 -12.26
C THR A 5 -2.57 -8.85 -12.93
N ASP A 6 -3.25 -8.83 -14.08
CA ASP A 6 -3.48 -10.03 -14.89
C ASP A 6 -2.36 -10.31 -15.90
N SER A 7 -1.23 -9.60 -15.78
CA SER A 7 -0.18 -9.64 -16.79
C SER A 7 0.85 -10.72 -16.49
N VAL A 8 1.08 -11.57 -17.49
CA VAL A 8 2.14 -12.59 -17.49
C VAL A 8 3.54 -11.95 -17.49
N ASP A 9 3.69 -10.74 -18.05
CA ASP A 9 4.94 -9.96 -18.02
C ASP A 9 4.77 -8.65 -17.22
N PRO A 10 5.16 -8.63 -15.94
CA PRO A 10 5.11 -7.45 -15.09
C PRO A 10 5.92 -6.26 -15.61
N LYS A 11 7.05 -6.49 -16.32
CA LYS A 11 7.90 -5.40 -16.81
C LYS A 11 7.22 -4.65 -17.94
N GLN A 12 6.65 -5.39 -18.89
CA GLN A 12 5.88 -4.79 -19.98
C GLN A 12 4.62 -4.11 -19.45
N TYR A 13 3.97 -4.67 -18.42
CA TYR A 13 2.82 -4.05 -17.78
C TYR A 13 3.16 -2.68 -17.18
N ILE A 14 4.26 -2.59 -16.41
CA ILE A 14 4.71 -1.32 -15.82
C ILE A 14 5.00 -0.29 -16.91
N LYS A 15 5.63 -0.69 -18.02
CA LYS A 15 5.86 0.20 -19.16
C LYS A 15 4.54 0.75 -19.72
N LYS A 16 3.55 -0.12 -19.95
CA LYS A 16 2.22 0.28 -20.44
C LYS A 16 1.47 1.16 -19.43
N MET A 17 1.56 0.86 -18.15
CA MET A 17 0.96 1.65 -17.07
C MET A 17 1.52 3.07 -17.07
N ARG A 18 2.84 3.23 -17.16
CA ARG A 18 3.51 4.54 -17.26
C ARG A 18 3.17 5.30 -18.54
N THR A 19 2.81 4.62 -19.62
CA THR A 19 2.32 5.31 -20.82
C THR A 19 0.90 5.87 -20.64
N ARG A 20 0.08 5.24 -19.80
CA ARG A 20 -1.31 5.67 -19.55
C ARG A 20 -1.39 6.79 -18.51
N ASP A 21 -0.55 6.72 -17.48
CA ASP A 21 -0.48 7.72 -16.41
C ASP A 21 0.81 8.55 -16.55
N LEU A 22 0.67 9.71 -17.18
CA LEU A 22 1.81 10.60 -17.49
C LEU A 22 2.42 11.23 -16.23
N GLU A 23 1.60 11.51 -15.20
CA GLU A 23 2.08 12.06 -13.92
C GLU A 23 2.87 11.04 -13.11
N LEU A 24 2.41 9.78 -13.11
CA LEU A 24 3.16 8.68 -12.52
C LEU A 24 4.49 8.46 -13.28
N SER A 25 4.46 8.61 -14.60
CA SER A 25 5.64 8.40 -15.45
C SER A 25 6.71 9.46 -15.24
N SER A 26 6.31 10.74 -15.14
CA SER A 26 7.23 11.86 -14.91
C SER A 26 7.92 11.75 -13.55
N ASN A 27 7.19 11.28 -12.53
CA ASN A 27 7.71 11.13 -11.17
C ASN A 27 8.24 9.73 -10.84
N TRP A 28 8.32 8.84 -11.84
CA TRP A 28 8.65 7.43 -11.61
C TRP A 28 9.98 7.22 -10.88
N GLY A 29 11.01 8.02 -11.22
CA GLY A 29 12.34 7.91 -10.60
C GLY A 29 12.37 8.29 -9.13
N THR A 30 11.40 9.08 -8.67
CA THR A 30 11.23 9.48 -7.27
C THR A 30 10.34 8.49 -6.52
N ILE A 31 9.28 8.03 -7.17
CA ILE A 31 8.29 7.09 -6.60
C ILE A 31 8.90 5.70 -6.43
N CYS A 32 9.66 5.25 -7.43
CA CYS A 32 10.24 3.92 -7.48
C CYS A 32 11.75 4.03 -7.76
N THR A 33 12.51 4.13 -6.67
CA THR A 33 13.96 4.32 -6.72
C THR A 33 14.66 2.95 -6.76
N PRO A 34 15.68 2.77 -7.62
CA PRO A 34 16.50 1.57 -7.59
C PRO A 34 17.36 1.55 -6.32
N VAL A 35 17.10 0.60 -5.43
CA VAL A 35 17.87 0.37 -4.20
C VAL A 35 18.75 -0.85 -4.38
N GLU A 36 20.00 -0.78 -3.92
CA GLU A 36 20.89 -1.94 -3.94
C GLU A 36 20.53 -2.92 -2.84
N MET A 37 20.15 -4.13 -3.23
CA MET A 37 19.78 -5.19 -2.31
C MET A 37 20.53 -6.48 -2.65
N THR A 38 20.82 -7.28 -1.62
CA THR A 38 21.38 -8.62 -1.80
C THR A 38 20.25 -9.56 -2.21
N ALA A 39 20.36 -10.14 -3.40
CA ALA A 39 19.40 -11.14 -3.86
C ALA A 39 19.67 -12.51 -3.22
N ALA A 40 18.74 -13.45 -3.37
CA ALA A 40 18.84 -14.80 -2.79
C ALA A 40 20.08 -15.58 -3.25
N ASP A 41 20.69 -15.20 -4.38
CA ASP A 41 21.93 -15.76 -4.92
C ASP A 41 23.20 -15.07 -4.39
N GLY A 42 23.09 -14.21 -3.37
CA GLY A 42 24.20 -13.49 -2.75
C GLY A 42 24.74 -12.32 -3.57
N LYS A 43 24.22 -12.07 -4.78
CA LYS A 43 24.67 -10.98 -5.64
C LYS A 43 23.92 -9.69 -5.31
N ARG A 44 24.65 -8.58 -5.23
CA ARG A 44 24.04 -7.24 -5.10
C ARG A 44 23.49 -6.80 -6.44
N ARG A 45 22.21 -6.42 -6.49
CA ARG A 45 21.57 -5.86 -7.68
C ARG A 45 20.73 -4.65 -7.28
N LYS A 46 20.55 -3.73 -8.23
CA LYS A 46 19.59 -2.63 -8.08
C LYS A 46 18.18 -3.18 -8.33
N ILE A 47 17.37 -3.16 -7.29
CA ILE A 47 15.98 -3.60 -7.31
C ILE A 47 15.09 -2.35 -7.22
N GLN A 48 14.05 -2.30 -8.04
CA GLN A 48 13.06 -1.22 -7.99
C GLN A 48 12.27 -1.33 -6.69
N ALA A 49 12.39 -0.33 -5.82
CA ALA A 49 11.72 -0.28 -4.53
C ALA A 49 10.95 1.04 -4.40
N ALA A 50 9.87 1.01 -3.64
CA ALA A 50 9.05 2.19 -3.35
C ALA A 50 8.70 2.19 -1.86
N ASN A 51 8.55 3.38 -1.28
CA ASN A 51 8.01 3.54 0.07
C ASN A 51 6.49 3.33 0.07
N VAL A 52 5.85 3.41 1.25
CA VAL A 52 4.40 3.17 1.39
C VAL A 52 3.59 4.07 0.46
N GLU A 53 3.88 5.38 0.46
CA GLU A 53 3.20 6.35 -0.40
C GLU A 53 3.37 6.01 -1.89
N GLY A 54 4.59 5.70 -2.32
CA GLY A 54 4.87 5.32 -3.70
C GLY A 54 4.16 4.04 -4.12
N ILE A 55 4.07 3.05 -3.24
CA ILE A 55 3.30 1.81 -3.47
C ILE A 55 1.82 2.16 -3.64
N LEU A 56 1.23 2.94 -2.72
CA LEU A 56 -0.18 3.34 -2.79
C LEU A 56 -0.48 4.11 -4.08
N ARG A 57 0.41 5.03 -4.47
CA ARG A 57 0.28 5.79 -5.74
C ARG A 57 0.32 4.88 -6.96
N ILE A 58 1.21 3.88 -6.99
CA ILE A 58 1.29 2.90 -8.08
C ILE A 58 -0.01 2.10 -8.18
N ILE A 59 -0.56 1.64 -7.03
CA ILE A 59 -1.78 0.82 -7.01
C ILE A 59 -2.97 1.58 -7.59
N GLN A 60 -3.09 2.88 -7.34
CA GLN A 60 -4.15 3.71 -7.93
C GLN A 60 -4.15 3.66 -9.47
N SER A 61 -2.98 3.60 -10.10
CA SER A 61 -2.81 3.56 -11.56
C SER A 61 -2.99 2.19 -12.20
N ILE A 62 -3.36 1.15 -11.44
CA ILE A 62 -3.58 -0.22 -11.95
C ILE A 62 -5.06 -0.39 -12.36
N PRO A 63 -5.40 -0.50 -13.66
CA PRO A 63 -6.77 -0.72 -14.12
C PRO A 63 -7.13 -2.22 -14.19
N SER A 64 -6.68 -3.04 -13.22
CA SER A 64 -7.00 -4.49 -13.17
C SER A 64 -8.11 -4.74 -12.14
N PRO A 65 -9.09 -5.62 -12.43
CA PRO A 65 -10.09 -6.05 -11.46
C PRO A 65 -9.47 -6.63 -10.18
N LYS A 66 -8.26 -7.21 -10.26
CA LYS A 66 -7.54 -7.72 -9.08
C LYS A 66 -7.11 -6.63 -8.11
N ALA A 67 -6.92 -5.40 -8.59
CA ALA A 67 -6.60 -4.27 -7.74
C ALA A 67 -7.85 -3.66 -7.08
N GLU A 68 -9.05 -4.00 -7.55
CA GLU A 68 -10.31 -3.39 -7.11
C GLU A 68 -10.58 -3.61 -5.61
N PRO A 69 -10.44 -4.83 -5.04
CA PRO A 69 -10.63 -5.03 -3.60
C PRO A 69 -9.69 -4.15 -2.76
N PHE A 70 -8.46 -3.95 -3.23
CA PHE A 70 -7.49 -3.12 -2.53
C PHE A 70 -7.85 -1.62 -2.61
N LYS A 71 -8.38 -1.16 -3.75
CA LYS A 71 -8.86 0.22 -3.91
C LYS A 71 -10.08 0.51 -3.03
N LEU A 72 -11.02 -0.43 -2.96
CA LEU A 72 -12.18 -0.33 -2.06
C LEU A 72 -11.74 -0.26 -0.60
N TRP A 73 -10.76 -1.08 -0.21
CA TRP A 73 -10.18 -1.02 1.12
C TRP A 73 -9.52 0.34 1.41
N MET A 74 -8.75 0.90 0.47
CA MET A 74 -8.18 2.25 0.61
C MET A 74 -9.28 3.32 0.75
N ALA A 75 -10.36 3.21 -0.02
CA ALA A 75 -11.49 4.13 0.06
C ALA A 75 -12.20 4.03 1.42
N GLN A 76 -12.38 2.82 1.94
CA GLN A 76 -12.94 2.60 3.27
C GLN A 76 -12.06 3.22 4.36
N VAL A 77 -10.76 2.93 4.35
CA VAL A 77 -9.82 3.50 5.34
C VAL A 77 -9.76 5.03 5.24
N GLY A 78 -9.79 5.57 4.01
CA GLY A 78 -9.86 7.01 3.79
C GLY A 78 -11.14 7.63 4.36
N ARG A 79 -12.29 6.97 4.16
CA ARG A 79 -13.56 7.40 4.74
C ARG A 79 -13.52 7.40 6.27
N GLU A 80 -13.05 6.31 6.88
CA GLU A 80 -12.92 6.20 8.34
C GLU A 80 -12.10 7.37 8.91
N ARG A 81 -11.00 7.76 8.26
CA ARG A 81 -10.17 8.89 8.70
C ARG A 81 -10.87 10.24 8.57
N ILE A 82 -11.66 10.44 7.52
CA ILE A 82 -12.44 11.67 7.33
C ILE A 82 -13.54 11.76 8.39
N GLU A 83 -14.26 10.66 8.62
CA GLU A 83 -15.33 10.57 9.64
C GLU A 83 -14.76 10.82 11.05
N GLU A 84 -13.64 10.19 11.41
CA GLU A 84 -12.90 10.44 12.65
C GLU A 84 -12.53 11.93 12.83
N THR A 85 -12.17 12.61 11.74
CA THR A 85 -11.81 14.04 11.79
C THR A 85 -13.03 14.94 12.00
N ILE A 86 -14.19 14.54 11.47
CA ILE A 86 -15.45 15.29 11.57
C ILE A 86 -16.09 15.11 12.95
N ASP A 87 -16.01 13.91 13.51
CA ASP A 87 -16.58 13.57 14.81
C ASP A 87 -15.50 12.98 15.74
N PRO A 88 -14.83 13.83 16.54
CA PRO A 88 -13.75 13.38 17.41
C PRO A 88 -14.22 12.51 18.59
N GLU A 89 -15.53 12.45 18.91
CA GLU A 89 -16.04 11.56 19.96
C GLU A 89 -15.91 10.07 19.55
N LEU A 90 -16.11 9.77 18.26
CA LEU A 90 -15.87 8.45 17.66
C LEU A 90 -14.41 7.97 17.82
N ILE A 91 -13.43 8.89 17.84
CA ILE A 91 -12.02 8.55 18.07
C ILE A 91 -11.79 8.10 19.51
N ILE A 92 -12.41 8.79 20.48
CA ILE A 92 -12.21 8.52 21.91
C ILE A 92 -12.73 7.12 22.25
N ASP A 93 -13.92 6.78 21.75
CA ASP A 93 -14.52 5.46 21.96
C ASP A 93 -13.68 4.35 21.32
N ARG A 94 -13.25 4.52 20.06
CA ARG A 94 -12.39 3.56 19.35
C ARG A 94 -11.03 3.38 20.04
N ALA A 95 -10.44 4.48 20.53
CA ALA A 95 -9.19 4.44 21.27
C ALA A 95 -9.35 3.67 22.57
N LEU A 96 -10.38 3.97 23.36
CA LEU A 96 -10.71 3.26 24.60
C LEU A 96 -10.93 1.76 24.36
N GLU A 97 -11.64 1.41 23.30
CA GLU A 97 -11.91 0.01 22.93
C GLU A 97 -10.62 -0.71 22.51
N THR A 98 -9.78 -0.08 21.69
CA THR A 98 -8.45 -0.62 21.31
C THR A 98 -7.53 -0.81 22.53
N TYR A 99 -7.56 0.12 23.49
CA TYR A 99 -6.80 0.00 24.73
C TYR A 99 -7.30 -1.17 25.58
N ARG A 100 -8.62 -1.31 25.74
CA ARG A 100 -9.24 -2.43 26.47
C ARG A 100 -8.94 -3.78 25.83
N GLU A 101 -8.98 -3.87 24.50
CA GLU A 101 -8.60 -5.08 23.78
C GLU A 101 -7.13 -5.43 23.96
N ARG A 102 -6.23 -4.43 23.91
CA ARG A 102 -4.80 -4.62 24.20
C ARG A 102 -4.57 -5.09 25.63
N GLU A 103 -5.26 -4.52 26.60
CA GLU A 103 -5.14 -4.89 28.01
C GLU A 103 -5.67 -6.30 28.26
N ALA A 104 -6.82 -6.65 27.66
CA ALA A 104 -7.37 -8.01 27.69
C ALA A 104 -6.44 -9.03 27.00
N ALA A 105 -5.85 -8.67 25.86
CA ALA A 105 -4.86 -9.50 25.17
C ALA A 105 -3.57 -9.66 25.99
N PHE A 106 -3.14 -8.61 26.70
CA PHE A 106 -1.98 -8.68 27.60
C PHE A 106 -2.26 -9.61 28.79
N CYS A 107 -3.47 -9.54 29.36
CA CYS A 107 -3.91 -10.42 30.44
C CYS A 107 -3.98 -11.89 29.98
N ALA A 108 -4.46 -12.15 28.76
CA ALA A 108 -4.55 -13.50 28.19
C ALA A 108 -3.20 -14.12 27.79
N VAL A 109 -2.14 -13.32 27.67
CA VAL A 109 -0.78 -13.79 27.35
C VAL A 109 0.04 -14.09 28.60
N TRP A 110 -0.35 -13.55 29.76
CA TRP A 110 0.37 -13.67 31.03
C TRP A 110 -0.37 -14.47 32.13
N CYS A 111 -1.48 -15.13 31.80
CA CYS A 111 -2.25 -16.06 32.65
C CYS A 111 -2.23 -17.46 32.01
#